data_AF-A0A7V6X444-F1
#
_entry.id   AF-A0A7V6X444-F1
#
_cell.length_a   1.000
_cell.length_b   1.000
_cell.length_c   1.000
_cell.angle_alpha   90.00
_cell.angle_beta   90.00
_cell.angle_gamma   90.00
#
_symmetry.space_group_name_H-M   'P 1'
#
loop_
_entity.id
_entity.type
_entity.pdbx_description
1 polymer ?
#
loop_
_entity_poly.entity_id
_entity_poly.type
_entity_poly.pdbx_seq_one_letter_code
_entity_poly.pdbx_strand_id
1 'polypeptide(L)'
;MKKVLTLILVLLLSIAVIGCSKTPGDADPGKVVEPREDVDPVKDEDNSTVIYENTQYGFSFSLPEGWRNYEIRSEQWEGLPLGEDSNDSKDVETGPLISIRHPEWTSADQRQDIPIMIFTLDQWESLEKEEFHIGAAPMGPKELAHNSKYVFALPARYNYAFPKGYEEVEKILEGNPLQANENIDM
;
A
#
# COMPACT_ATOMS: atom_id res chain seq x y z
N MET A 1 -17.43 11.76 -39.07
CA MET A 1 -16.70 13.01 -39.42
C MET A 1 -15.51 13.13 -38.49
N LYS A 2 -14.32 12.74 -38.95
CA LYS A 2 -13.08 12.75 -38.15
C LYS A 2 -12.41 14.12 -38.30
N LYS A 3 -12.32 14.90 -37.23
CA LYS A 3 -11.49 16.10 -37.18
C LYS A 3 -10.25 15.78 -36.36
N VAL A 4 -9.15 15.59 -37.08
CA VAL A 4 -7.78 15.58 -36.57
C VAL A 4 -7.45 17.03 -36.21
N LEU A 5 -6.97 17.29 -35.00
CA LEU A 5 -6.40 18.59 -34.66
C LEU A 5 -5.05 18.41 -33.96
N THR A 6 -4.13 19.24 -34.43
CA THR A 6 -2.68 19.10 -34.41
C THR A 6 -2.08 19.52 -33.07
N LEU A 7 -1.04 18.80 -32.67
CA LEU A 7 -0.13 19.08 -31.54
C LEU A 7 0.66 20.38 -31.78
N ILE A 8 0.74 21.28 -30.79
CA ILE A 8 1.71 22.39 -30.79
C ILE A 8 2.47 22.39 -29.46
N LEU A 9 3.75 22.04 -29.57
CA LEU A 9 4.79 22.11 -28.55
C LEU A 9 5.34 23.55 -28.51
N VAL A 10 5.30 24.22 -27.36
CA VAL A 10 5.98 25.52 -27.16
C VAL A 10 7.02 25.36 -26.08
N LEU A 11 8.29 25.33 -26.49
CA LEU A 11 9.47 25.37 -25.65
C LEU A 11 9.86 26.85 -25.46
N LEU A 12 9.80 27.37 -24.24
CA LEU A 12 10.32 28.71 -23.92
C LEU A 12 11.52 28.58 -22.96
N LEU A 13 12.69 28.63 -23.57
CA LEU A 13 13.99 28.80 -22.92
C LEU A 13 14.13 30.27 -22.50
N SER A 14 14.23 30.54 -21.20
CA SER A 14 14.53 31.89 -20.68
C SER A 14 15.83 31.83 -19.89
N ILE A 15 16.95 32.05 -20.59
CA ILE A 15 18.25 32.31 -19.96
C ILE A 15 18.30 33.82 -19.69
N ALA A 16 18.26 34.22 -18.42
CA ALA A 16 18.62 35.57 -18.00
C ALA A 16 19.98 35.50 -17.31
N VAL A 17 21.03 35.85 -18.05
CA VAL A 17 22.35 36.14 -17.50
C VAL A 17 22.34 37.61 -17.11
N ILE A 18 22.42 37.91 -15.82
CA ILE A 18 22.85 39.24 -15.34
C ILE A 18 23.97 38.98 -14.35
N GLY A 19 25.20 39.14 -14.85
CA GLY A 19 26.37 39.30 -14.02
C GLY A 19 26.41 40.71 -13.43
N CYS A 20 26.79 40.81 -12.17
CA CYS A 20 27.30 42.03 -11.58
C CYS A 20 28.74 41.81 -11.13
N SER A 21 29.52 42.82 -11.49
CA SER A 21 30.96 43.03 -11.38
C SER A 21 31.53 42.94 -9.95
N LYS A 22 32.73 42.36 -9.86
CA LYS A 22 33.64 42.53 -8.71
C LYS A 22 34.24 43.94 -8.72
N THR A 23 34.41 44.53 -7.53
CA THR A 23 35.48 45.51 -7.27
C THR A 23 36.06 45.21 -5.88
N PRO A 24 37.40 45.22 -5.71
CA PRO A 24 38.07 44.74 -4.50
C PRO A 24 38.47 45.88 -3.56
N GLY A 25 38.55 45.58 -2.27
CA GLY A 25 39.24 46.41 -1.27
C GLY A 25 38.36 46.77 -0.09
N ASP A 26 38.40 45.95 0.96
CA ASP A 26 39.11 46.33 2.18
C ASP A 26 39.25 45.10 3.07
N ALA A 27 40.50 44.73 3.33
CA ALA A 27 40.85 43.67 4.25
C ALA A 27 40.83 44.24 5.67
N ASP A 28 39.94 43.73 6.51
CA ASP A 28 40.03 43.85 7.96
C ASP A 28 40.72 42.58 8.51
N PRO A 29 41.99 42.65 8.97
CA PRO A 29 42.72 41.50 9.45
C PRO A 29 42.43 41.33 10.94
N GLY A 30 41.46 40.48 11.28
CA GLY A 30 41.39 39.93 12.64
C GLY A 30 40.00 39.86 13.23
N LYS A 31 39.18 38.93 12.73
CA LYS A 31 38.16 38.30 13.58
C LYS A 31 38.03 36.84 13.20
N VAL A 32 38.58 35.98 14.06
CA VAL A 32 38.23 34.57 14.11
C VAL A 32 36.74 34.52 14.43
N VAL A 33 35.91 34.20 13.44
CA VAL A 33 34.50 33.88 13.63
C VAL A 33 34.40 32.37 13.47
N GLU A 34 34.22 31.68 14.59
CA GLU A 34 33.93 30.25 14.64
C GLU A 34 32.62 29.96 13.90
N PRO A 35 32.49 28.81 13.20
CA PRO A 35 31.23 28.42 12.59
C PRO A 35 30.17 28.22 13.68
N ARG A 36 29.07 28.97 13.59
CA ARG A 36 27.85 28.69 14.35
C ARG A 36 27.13 27.53 13.68
N GLU A 37 27.17 26.37 14.31
CA GLU A 37 26.27 25.26 14.04
C GLU A 37 24.89 25.59 14.62
N ASP A 38 24.10 26.36 13.88
CA ASP A 38 22.66 26.49 14.12
C ASP A 38 21.94 25.75 12.99
N VAL A 39 22.12 24.43 12.94
CA VAL A 39 21.24 23.53 12.18
C VAL A 39 20.26 22.99 13.21
N ASP A 40 19.02 23.47 13.16
CA ASP A 40 17.90 22.89 13.89
C ASP A 40 17.93 21.37 13.71
N PRO A 41 17.83 20.56 14.78
CA PRO A 41 17.71 19.13 14.59
C PRO A 41 16.42 18.90 13.81
N VAL A 42 16.57 18.38 12.58
CA VAL A 42 15.49 17.72 11.87
C VAL A 42 14.90 16.75 12.88
N LYS A 43 13.65 17.02 13.28
CA LYS A 43 12.90 16.16 14.17
C LYS A 43 12.72 14.87 13.40
N ASP A 44 13.58 13.88 13.66
CA ASP A 44 13.40 12.53 13.17
C ASP A 44 11.97 12.13 13.55
N GLU A 45 11.12 11.95 12.53
CA GLU A 45 9.80 11.40 12.75
C GLU A 45 10.01 10.04 13.41
N ASP A 46 9.48 9.92 14.63
CA ASP A 46 9.60 8.73 15.48
C ASP A 46 9.16 7.51 14.66
N ASN A 47 10.12 6.75 14.15
CA ASN A 47 9.90 5.61 13.25
C ASN A 47 9.50 4.38 14.06
N SER A 48 8.66 4.56 15.08
CA SER A 48 8.14 3.49 15.88
C SER A 48 7.18 2.65 15.04
N THR A 49 7.56 1.41 14.78
CA THR A 49 6.73 0.46 14.06
C THR A 49 5.70 -0.15 15.00
N VAL A 50 4.44 -0.15 14.58
CA VAL A 50 3.34 -0.90 15.21
C VAL A 50 3.27 -2.26 14.53
N ILE A 51 3.28 -3.36 15.29
CA ILE A 51 3.20 -4.71 14.73
C ILE A 51 1.84 -5.31 15.03
N TYR A 52 1.13 -5.71 13.99
CA TYR A 52 0.01 -6.63 14.09
C TYR A 52 0.51 -8.06 13.97
N GLU A 53 0.24 -8.90 14.96
CA GLU A 53 0.51 -10.34 14.88
C GLU A 53 -0.80 -11.13 14.76
N ASN A 54 -0.84 -12.07 13.83
CA ASN A 54 -1.91 -13.03 13.68
C ASN A 54 -1.34 -14.45 13.84
N THR A 55 -1.52 -15.01 15.03
CA THR A 55 -1.08 -16.38 15.35
C THR A 55 -2.03 -17.44 14.78
N GLN A 56 -3.28 -17.10 14.49
CA GLN A 56 -4.25 -18.03 13.89
C GLN A 56 -3.81 -18.50 12.50
N TYR A 57 -3.27 -17.61 11.67
CA TYR A 57 -2.84 -17.92 10.31
C TYR A 57 -1.32 -17.87 10.12
N GLY A 58 -0.58 -17.38 11.10
CA GLY A 58 0.88 -17.36 11.09
C GLY A 58 1.45 -16.24 10.22
N PHE A 59 1.14 -14.98 10.53
CA PHE A 59 1.82 -13.83 9.93
C PHE A 59 1.94 -12.66 10.90
N SER A 60 2.80 -11.71 10.55
CA SER A 60 2.87 -10.38 11.16
C SER A 60 2.78 -9.30 10.08
N PHE A 61 2.31 -8.12 10.45
CA PHE A 61 2.18 -6.98 9.57
C PHE A 61 2.72 -5.72 10.23
N SER A 62 3.72 -5.09 9.60
CA SER A 62 4.33 -3.85 10.07
C SER A 62 3.52 -2.63 9.64
N LEU A 63 3.15 -1.78 10.59
CA LEU A 63 2.36 -0.58 10.40
C LEU A 63 3.12 0.65 10.91
N PRO A 64 2.90 1.83 10.31
CA PRO A 64 3.46 3.06 10.83
C PRO A 64 2.75 3.49 12.13
N GLU A 65 3.40 4.36 12.90
CA GLU A 65 2.90 4.84 14.19
C GLU A 65 1.44 5.38 14.15
N GLY A 66 1.05 6.03 13.05
CA GLY A 66 -0.30 6.57 12.86
C GLY A 66 -1.42 5.50 12.87
N TRP A 67 -1.07 4.23 12.71
CA TRP A 67 -1.99 3.10 12.79
C TRP A 67 -2.10 2.51 14.19
N ARG A 68 -1.47 3.11 15.21
CA ARG A 68 -1.66 2.69 16.59
C ARG A 68 -3.16 2.71 16.94
N ASN A 69 -3.60 1.65 17.61
CA ASN A 69 -5.02 1.39 17.91
C ASN A 69 -5.88 1.07 16.67
N TYR A 70 -5.29 0.51 15.61
CA TYR A 70 -6.06 -0.11 14.52
C TYR A 70 -7.06 -1.13 15.06
N GLU A 71 -8.13 -1.37 14.30
CA GLU A 71 -9.09 -2.44 14.56
C GLU A 71 -8.90 -3.58 13.56
N ILE A 72 -9.27 -4.80 13.93
CA ILE A 72 -9.34 -5.94 13.01
C ILE A 72 -10.79 -6.25 12.69
N ARG A 73 -11.11 -6.36 11.40
CA ARG A 73 -12.37 -6.89 10.91
C ARG A 73 -12.12 -8.22 10.21
N SER A 74 -12.96 -9.20 10.52
CA SER A 74 -12.90 -10.53 9.92
C SER A 74 -14.18 -10.76 9.13
N GLU A 75 -14.00 -11.00 7.84
CA GLU A 75 -15.04 -11.27 6.87
C GLU A 75 -14.67 -12.54 6.08
N GLN A 76 -15.43 -12.85 5.04
CA GLN A 76 -15.13 -13.93 4.11
C GLN A 76 -15.11 -13.40 2.68
N TRP A 77 -14.18 -13.90 1.89
CA TRP A 77 -14.23 -13.76 0.44
C TRP A 77 -14.99 -14.94 -0.16
N GLU A 78 -15.59 -14.70 -1.32
CA GLU A 78 -16.34 -15.71 -2.10
C GLU A 78 -15.76 -15.80 -3.51
N GLY A 79 -15.61 -17.03 -3.99
CA GLY A 79 -15.24 -17.36 -5.36
C GLY A 79 -16.44 -17.31 -6.30
N LEU A 80 -16.21 -16.93 -7.55
CA LEU A 80 -17.19 -16.99 -8.62
C LEU A 80 -16.89 -18.21 -9.49
N PRO A 81 -17.86 -19.11 -9.71
CA PRO A 81 -17.68 -20.27 -10.57
C PRO A 81 -17.55 -19.85 -12.05
N LEU A 82 -16.98 -20.74 -12.86
CA LEU A 82 -16.84 -20.53 -14.31
C LEU A 82 -18.16 -20.82 -15.06
N GLY A 83 -18.59 -19.88 -15.90
CA GLY A 83 -19.69 -20.07 -16.88
C GLY A 83 -21.10 -19.68 -16.42
N GLU A 84 -22.02 -19.53 -17.39
CA GLU A 84 -23.42 -19.10 -17.18
C GLU A 84 -24.34 -20.18 -16.57
N ASP A 85 -23.89 -21.44 -16.50
CA ASP A 85 -24.66 -22.59 -15.99
C ASP A 85 -24.56 -22.78 -14.47
N SER A 86 -24.18 -21.73 -13.73
CA SER A 86 -23.97 -21.70 -12.27
C SER A 86 -25.26 -21.80 -11.44
N ASN A 87 -26.35 -22.36 -12.01
CA ASN A 87 -27.60 -22.64 -11.28
C ASN A 87 -27.50 -23.91 -10.42
N ASP A 88 -26.46 -24.73 -10.62
CA ASP A 88 -26.07 -25.72 -9.63
C ASP A 88 -25.16 -25.03 -8.61
N SER A 89 -25.65 -24.94 -7.38
CA SER A 89 -24.93 -24.54 -6.17
C SER A 89 -23.77 -25.49 -5.87
N LYS A 90 -22.81 -25.62 -6.79
CA LYS A 90 -21.52 -26.22 -6.54
C LYS A 90 -20.81 -25.32 -5.55
N ASP A 91 -20.26 -25.93 -4.51
CA ASP A 91 -19.67 -25.28 -3.35
C ASP A 91 -18.82 -24.08 -3.79
N VAL A 92 -19.29 -22.88 -3.44
CA VAL A 92 -18.55 -21.66 -3.71
C VAL A 92 -17.32 -21.70 -2.83
N GLU A 93 -16.13 -21.61 -3.46
CA GLU A 93 -14.89 -21.46 -2.71
C GLU A 93 -14.99 -20.21 -1.82
N THR A 94 -14.67 -20.36 -0.55
CA THR A 94 -14.67 -19.25 0.39
C THR A 94 -13.43 -19.31 1.25
N GLY A 95 -13.07 -18.17 1.81
CA GLY A 95 -11.98 -18.11 2.77
C GLY A 95 -11.96 -16.83 3.56
N PRO A 96 -11.06 -16.73 4.56
CA PRO A 96 -11.01 -15.58 5.44
C PRO A 96 -10.51 -14.32 4.73
N LEU A 97 -11.17 -13.19 5.02
CA LEU A 97 -10.71 -11.85 4.66
C LEU A 97 -10.49 -11.06 5.94
N ILE A 98 -9.24 -10.70 6.22
CA ILE A 98 -8.87 -9.84 7.34
C ILE A 98 -8.69 -8.42 6.82
N SER A 99 -9.34 -7.46 7.46
CA SER A 99 -9.15 -6.03 7.17
C SER A 99 -8.57 -5.35 8.41
N ILE A 100 -7.35 -4.81 8.26
CA ILE A 100 -6.76 -3.91 9.26
C ILE A 100 -7.39 -2.53 9.03
N ARG A 101 -8.21 -2.09 9.97
CA ARG A 101 -8.98 -0.85 9.88
C ARG A 101 -8.21 0.31 10.49
N HIS A 102 -8.11 1.39 9.72
CA HIS A 102 -7.46 2.61 10.15
C HIS A 102 -8.13 3.17 11.42
N PRO A 103 -7.39 3.65 12.43
CA PRO A 103 -7.95 4.10 13.71
C PRO A 103 -8.92 5.29 13.57
N GLU A 104 -8.71 6.14 12.57
CA GLU A 104 -9.62 7.25 12.24
C GLU A 104 -10.80 6.87 11.32
N TRP A 105 -11.01 5.59 11.01
CA TRP A 105 -12.14 5.17 10.17
C TRP A 105 -13.47 5.46 10.88
N THR A 106 -14.43 6.05 10.16
CA THR A 106 -15.82 6.15 10.62
C THR A 106 -16.79 5.88 9.48
N SER A 107 -18.06 5.58 9.81
CA SER A 107 -19.08 5.39 8.76
C SER A 107 -19.34 6.66 7.92
N ALA A 108 -19.07 7.84 8.48
CA ALA A 108 -19.23 9.13 7.79
C ALA A 108 -17.99 9.56 6.99
N ASP A 109 -16.81 9.10 7.40
CA ASP A 109 -15.52 9.37 6.77
C ASP A 109 -14.73 8.05 6.68
N GLN A 110 -15.06 7.28 5.64
CA GLN A 110 -14.48 5.95 5.41
C GLN A 110 -13.07 6.11 4.86
N ARG A 111 -12.11 5.54 5.59
CA ARG A 111 -10.72 5.42 5.15
C ARG A 111 -10.47 4.05 4.54
N GLN A 112 -9.42 3.92 3.73
CA GLN A 112 -8.98 2.64 3.18
C GLN A 112 -8.53 1.71 4.32
N ASP A 113 -9.19 0.57 4.47
CA ASP A 113 -8.68 -0.54 5.28
C ASP A 113 -7.56 -1.27 4.49
N ILE A 114 -6.70 -2.03 5.16
CA ILE A 114 -5.72 -2.92 4.52
C ILE A 114 -6.30 -4.34 4.51
N PRO A 115 -6.84 -4.81 3.37
CA PRO A 115 -7.37 -6.17 3.26
C PRO A 115 -6.27 -7.21 2.99
N ILE A 116 -6.39 -8.36 3.64
CA ILE A 116 -5.54 -9.53 3.51
C ILE A 116 -6.47 -10.74 3.35
N MET A 117 -6.53 -11.26 2.14
CA MET A 117 -7.18 -12.54 1.85
C MET A 117 -6.27 -13.67 2.29
N ILE A 118 -6.85 -14.69 2.89
CA ILE A 118 -6.15 -15.91 3.29
C ILE A 118 -6.69 -17.04 2.44
N PHE A 119 -5.78 -17.75 1.79
CA PHE A 119 -6.05 -18.93 1.00
C PHE A 119 -5.30 -20.12 1.60
N THR A 120 -5.88 -21.31 1.54
CA THR A 120 -5.06 -22.53 1.64
C THR A 120 -4.19 -22.67 0.38
N LEU A 121 -3.15 -23.50 0.45
CA LEU A 121 -2.31 -23.78 -0.73
C LEU A 121 -3.14 -24.34 -1.90
N ASP A 122 -4.06 -25.26 -1.63
CA ASP A 122 -4.94 -25.85 -2.65
C ASP A 122 -5.86 -24.80 -3.28
N GLN A 123 -6.43 -23.90 -2.47
CA GLN A 123 -7.28 -22.82 -2.97
C GLN A 123 -6.50 -21.85 -3.86
N TRP A 124 -5.25 -21.53 -3.48
CA TRP A 124 -4.38 -20.68 -4.29
C TRP A 124 -4.03 -21.35 -5.62
N GLU A 125 -3.67 -22.64 -5.60
CA GLU A 125 -3.38 -23.40 -6.82
C GLU A 125 -4.60 -23.46 -7.77
N SER A 126 -5.80 -23.69 -7.23
CA SER A 126 -7.04 -23.67 -8.02
C SER A 126 -7.34 -22.28 -8.59
N LEU A 127 -7.06 -21.21 -7.84
CA LEU A 127 -7.20 -19.83 -8.33
C LEU A 127 -6.22 -19.54 -9.48
N GLU A 128 -4.97 -19.97 -9.37
CA GLU A 128 -3.94 -19.81 -10.43
C GLU A 128 -4.26 -20.61 -11.69
N LYS A 129 -4.95 -21.75 -11.55
CA LYS A 129 -5.47 -22.55 -12.65
C LYS A 129 -6.76 -22.00 -13.26
N GLU A 130 -7.23 -20.85 -12.79
CA GLU A 130 -8.48 -20.22 -13.21
C GLU A 130 -9.70 -21.14 -12.99
N GLU A 131 -9.68 -22.04 -12.00
CA GLU A 131 -10.82 -22.93 -11.70
C GLU A 131 -12.00 -22.16 -11.05
N PHE A 132 -11.70 -21.00 -10.46
CA PHE A 132 -12.66 -19.99 -10.03
C PHE A 132 -12.01 -18.60 -10.08
N HIS A 133 -12.81 -17.55 -9.87
CA HIS A 133 -12.32 -16.16 -9.83
C HIS A 133 -12.73 -15.44 -8.56
N ILE A 134 -11.95 -14.44 -8.14
CA ILE A 134 -12.31 -13.53 -7.05
C ILE A 134 -12.81 -12.21 -7.63
N GLY A 135 -14.10 -11.94 -7.44
CA GLY A 135 -14.75 -10.76 -7.98
C GLY A 135 -14.73 -10.70 -9.52
N ALA A 136 -15.15 -9.57 -10.06
CA ALA A 136 -15.27 -9.37 -11.51
C ALA A 136 -14.06 -8.65 -12.16
N ALA A 137 -12.95 -8.52 -11.44
CA ALA A 137 -11.77 -7.85 -11.95
C ALA A 137 -11.07 -8.72 -13.02
N PRO A 138 -10.45 -8.12 -14.07
CA PRO A 138 -9.74 -8.87 -15.11
C PRO A 138 -8.37 -9.40 -14.64
N MET A 139 -8.11 -9.37 -13.34
CA MET A 139 -6.86 -9.77 -12.70
C MET A 139 -7.18 -10.32 -11.32
N GLY A 140 -6.42 -11.31 -10.87
CA GLY A 140 -6.60 -11.92 -9.56
C GLY A 140 -5.99 -11.11 -8.41
N PRO A 141 -6.21 -11.57 -7.17
CA PRO A 141 -5.45 -11.14 -6.01
C PRO A 141 -3.94 -11.24 -6.23
N LYS A 142 -3.18 -10.37 -5.57
CA LYS A 142 -1.71 -10.37 -5.61
C LYS A 142 -1.17 -11.01 -4.34
N GLU A 143 -0.30 -12.02 -4.48
CA GLU A 143 0.40 -12.59 -3.33
C GLU A 143 1.24 -11.54 -2.59
N LEU A 144 1.15 -11.56 -1.26
CA LEU A 144 1.94 -10.73 -0.33
C LEU A 144 3.06 -11.55 0.33
N ALA A 145 2.73 -12.75 0.82
CA ALA A 145 3.65 -13.78 1.29
C ALA A 145 2.90 -15.12 1.46
N HIS A 146 3.61 -16.18 1.85
CA HIS A 146 2.99 -17.45 2.25
C HIS A 146 3.80 -18.14 3.37
N ASN A 147 3.15 -19.05 4.08
CA ASN A 147 3.80 -20.04 4.96
C ASN A 147 3.48 -21.47 4.50
N SER A 148 3.83 -22.47 5.31
CA SER A 148 3.58 -23.88 4.99
C SER A 148 2.11 -24.29 4.84
N LYS A 149 1.15 -23.44 5.23
CA LYS A 149 -0.29 -23.74 5.17
C LYS A 149 -1.12 -22.75 4.34
N TYR A 150 -0.71 -21.49 4.29
CA TYR A 150 -1.53 -20.41 3.78
C TYR A 150 -0.76 -19.49 2.83
N VAL A 151 -1.49 -18.97 1.84
CA VAL A 151 -1.07 -17.83 1.02
C VAL A 151 -1.84 -16.59 1.47
N PHE A 152 -1.11 -15.51 1.70
CA PHE A 152 -1.67 -14.20 2.05
C PHE A 152 -1.67 -13.34 0.80
N ALA A 153 -2.82 -12.81 0.41
CA ALA A 153 -2.95 -12.04 -0.82
C ALA A 153 -3.76 -10.76 -0.64
N LEU A 154 -3.45 -9.77 -1.45
CA LEU A 154 -4.16 -8.50 -1.55
C LEU A 154 -5.26 -8.64 -2.62
N PRO A 155 -6.52 -8.30 -2.33
CA PRO A 155 -7.59 -8.30 -3.33
C PRO A 155 -7.22 -7.47 -4.56
N ALA A 156 -7.63 -7.95 -5.73
CA ALA A 156 -7.56 -7.16 -6.94
C ALA A 156 -8.31 -5.84 -6.74
N ARG A 157 -7.70 -4.72 -7.17
CA ARG A 157 -8.37 -3.41 -7.18
C ARG A 157 -8.92 -2.98 -5.81
N TYR A 158 -8.29 -3.39 -4.71
CA TYR A 158 -8.72 -3.10 -3.33
C TYR A 158 -8.94 -1.60 -3.04
N ASN A 159 -8.29 -0.71 -3.81
CA ASN A 159 -8.36 0.74 -3.70
C ASN A 159 -9.04 1.43 -4.89
N TYR A 160 -9.77 0.71 -5.74
CA TYR A 160 -10.34 1.27 -6.99
C TYR A 160 -11.37 2.39 -6.79
N ALA A 161 -11.99 2.46 -5.61
CA ALA A 161 -12.89 3.56 -5.24
C ALA A 161 -12.14 4.83 -4.78
N PHE A 162 -10.81 4.79 -4.71
CA PHE A 162 -9.95 5.86 -4.19
C PHE A 162 -10.44 6.41 -2.83
N PRO A 163 -10.76 5.57 -1.83
CA PRO A 163 -11.22 6.05 -0.53
C PRO A 163 -10.10 6.81 0.18
N LYS A 164 -10.47 7.65 1.15
CA LYS A 164 -9.49 8.47 1.88
C LYS A 164 -8.36 7.61 2.45
N GLY A 165 -7.11 8.01 2.23
CA GLY A 165 -5.94 7.30 2.72
C GLY A 165 -5.51 6.10 1.87
N TYR A 166 -6.05 5.91 0.66
CA TYR A 166 -5.59 4.82 -0.21
C TYR A 166 -4.12 4.96 -0.61
N GLU A 167 -3.60 6.18 -0.82
CA GLU A 167 -2.17 6.38 -1.13
C GLU A 167 -1.26 6.00 0.05
N GLU A 168 -1.73 6.23 1.27
CA GLU A 168 -1.02 5.81 2.48
C GLU A 168 -0.94 4.29 2.56
N VAL A 169 -2.05 3.60 2.27
CA VAL A 169 -2.08 2.13 2.22
C VAL A 169 -1.19 1.59 1.10
N GLU A 170 -1.20 2.20 -0.08
CA GLU A 170 -0.27 1.84 -1.17
C GLU A 170 1.19 1.93 -0.71
N LYS A 171 1.57 3.05 -0.07
CA LYS A 171 2.92 3.26 0.45
C LYS A 171 3.30 2.23 1.52
N ILE A 172 2.37 1.84 2.40
CA ILE A 172 2.60 0.79 3.39
C ILE A 172 2.88 -0.54 2.69
N LEU A 173 2.06 -0.92 1.70
CA LEU A 173 2.16 -2.19 0.97
C LEU A 173 3.41 -2.28 0.09
N GLU A 174 3.88 -1.16 -0.48
CA GLU A 174 5.15 -1.09 -1.21
C GLU A 174 6.35 -1.48 -0.33
N GLY A 175 6.25 -1.31 0.99
CA GLY A 175 7.26 -1.71 1.96
C GLY A 175 7.34 -3.21 2.24
N ASN A 176 6.52 -4.04 1.60
CA ASN A 176 6.36 -5.48 1.89
C ASN A 176 6.17 -5.77 3.40
N PRO A 177 5.14 -5.16 4.01
CA PRO A 177 4.96 -5.11 5.47
C PRO A 177 4.55 -6.45 6.08
N LEU A 178 4.04 -7.38 5.27
CA LEU A 178 3.59 -8.70 5.70
C LEU A 178 4.77 -9.66 5.73
N GLN A 179 5.00 -10.28 6.88
CA GLN A 179 5.98 -11.33 7.06
C GLN A 179 5.27 -12.60 7.54
N ALA A 180 5.33 -13.65 6.73
CA ALA A 180 4.79 -14.95 7.08
C ALA A 180 5.64 -15.63 8.16
N ASN A 181 5.00 -16.40 9.03
CA ASN A 181 5.66 -17.18 10.06
C ASN A 181 5.01 -18.57 10.18
N GLU A 182 5.72 -19.48 10.84
CA GLU A 182 5.29 -20.87 11.04
C GLU A 182 4.62 -21.10 12.41
N ASN A 183 4.39 -20.02 13.18
CA ASN A 183 3.71 -20.08 14.47
C ASN A 183 2.20 -20.01 14.23
N ILE A 184 1.63 -21.16 13.87
CA ILE A 184 0.22 -21.29 13.54
C ILE A 184 -0.50 -21.99 14.70
N ASP A 185 -1.41 -21.28 15.35
CA ASP A 185 -2.26 -21.84 16.40
C ASP A 185 -3.11 -22.98 15.79
N MET A 186 -2.96 -24.19 16.34
CA MET A 186 -3.68 -25.40 15.92
C MET A 186 -4.88 -25.69 16.82
#